data_AF-A0A920TSY0-F1
#
_entry.id   AF-A0A920TSY0-F1
#
_cell.length_a   1.000
_cell.length_b   1.000
_cell.length_c   1.000
_cell.angle_alpha   90.00
_cell.angle_beta   90.00
_cell.angle_gamma   90.00
#
_symmetry.space_group_name_H-M   'P 1'
#
loop_
_entity.id
_entity.type
_entity.pdbx_description
1 polymer ?
#
loop_
_entity_poly.entity_id
_entity_poly.type
_entity_poly.pdbx_seq_one_letter_code
_entity_poly.pdbx_strand_id
1 'polypeptide(L)'
;MTGTMSGYDWNNCSPSDPVPVLHIHGVEDRVVPIDGSMSAGGGWGGAPHVDQVVSFWADLNSTTTVDSVFLAPSTYAFYYRNGQNDNEVWYHRINDWGHEWPGPQDQTGTIASEVIWEFFSKF
;
A
#
# COMPACT_ATOMS: atom_id res chain seq x y z
N MET A 1 2.29 -4.82 8.72
CA MET A 1 1.82 -5.34 7.43
C MET A 1 0.37 -4.99 7.24
N THR A 2 0.05 -4.39 6.11
CA THR A 2 -1.29 -3.82 5.89
C THR A 2 -2.26 -4.87 5.35
N GLY A 3 -3.52 -4.74 5.74
CA GLY A 3 -4.61 -5.33 4.98
C GLY A 3 -4.75 -4.66 3.61
N THR A 4 -5.52 -5.26 2.73
CA THR A 4 -6.07 -4.60 1.54
C THR A 4 -7.52 -4.19 1.83
N MET A 5 -8.07 -3.27 1.04
CA MET A 5 -9.50 -2.96 1.11
C MET A 5 -10.32 -4.22 0.82
N SER A 6 -11.49 -4.42 1.43
CA SER A 6 -12.27 -5.62 1.14
C SER A 6 -12.82 -5.61 -0.29
N GLY A 7 -13.10 -6.79 -0.84
CA GLY A 7 -13.83 -6.89 -2.11
C GLY A 7 -15.24 -6.29 -2.03
N TYR A 8 -15.86 -6.30 -0.85
CA TYR A 8 -17.15 -5.62 -0.67
C TYR A 8 -16.99 -4.11 -0.81
N ASP A 9 -16.02 -3.50 -0.13
CA ASP A 9 -15.76 -2.06 -0.20
C ASP A 9 -15.35 -1.65 -1.61
N TRP A 10 -14.54 -2.45 -2.31
CA TRP A 10 -14.17 -2.19 -3.71
C TRP A 10 -15.40 -2.08 -4.63
N ASN A 11 -16.42 -2.91 -4.40
CA ASN A 11 -17.60 -2.95 -5.25
C ASN A 11 -18.73 -2.00 -4.81
N ASN A 12 -18.74 -1.56 -3.54
CA ASN A 12 -19.88 -0.86 -2.95
C ASN A 12 -19.52 0.50 -2.33
N CYS A 13 -18.24 0.84 -2.19
CA CYS A 13 -17.77 2.12 -1.70
C CYS A 13 -17.18 2.94 -2.86
N SER A 14 -17.58 4.21 -2.94
CA SER A 14 -17.08 5.15 -3.94
C SER A 14 -16.61 6.43 -3.24
N PRO A 15 -15.42 6.42 -2.61
CA PRO A 15 -14.90 7.61 -1.96
C PRO A 15 -14.71 8.74 -2.97
N SER A 16 -15.12 9.96 -2.59
CA SER A 16 -15.00 11.17 -3.41
C SER A 16 -13.87 12.09 -2.97
N ASP A 17 -13.40 11.93 -1.74
CA ASP A 17 -12.51 12.88 -1.09
C ASP A 17 -11.06 12.43 -1.25
N PRO A 18 -10.20 13.23 -1.90
CA PRO A 18 -8.77 12.96 -1.99
C PRO A 18 -8.13 12.98 -0.60
N VAL A 19 -7.39 11.92 -0.26
CA VAL A 19 -6.64 11.80 1.00
C VAL A 19 -5.26 11.21 0.73
N PRO A 20 -4.23 11.58 1.53
CA PRO A 20 -2.93 10.93 1.41
C PRO A 20 -3.05 9.46 1.87
N VAL A 21 -2.33 8.54 1.21
CA VAL A 21 -2.39 7.10 1.50
C VAL A 21 -0.99 6.50 1.61
N LEU A 22 -0.78 5.65 2.62
CA LEU A 22 0.40 4.81 2.77
C LEU A 22 -0.01 3.34 2.77
N HIS A 23 0.62 2.53 1.93
CA HIS A 23 0.44 1.08 1.87
C HIS A 23 1.79 0.37 1.98
N ILE A 24 1.91 -0.62 2.88
CA ILE A 24 3.13 -1.42 3.07
C ILE A 24 2.75 -2.90 3.04
N HIS A 25 3.21 -3.62 2.02
CA HIS A 25 2.76 -4.99 1.77
C HIS A 25 3.87 -5.89 1.26
N GLY A 26 3.90 -7.12 1.77
CA GLY A 26 4.81 -8.18 1.41
C GLY A 26 4.19 -9.06 0.33
N VAL A 27 4.95 -9.37 -0.72
CA VAL A 27 4.43 -10.11 -1.89
C VAL A 27 4.03 -11.55 -1.53
N GLU A 28 4.66 -12.14 -0.51
CA GLU A 28 4.42 -13.51 -0.06
C GLU A 28 3.47 -13.58 1.15
N ASP A 29 2.66 -12.53 1.37
CA ASP A 29 1.63 -12.52 2.41
C ASP A 29 0.55 -13.57 2.11
N ARG A 30 0.52 -14.65 2.91
CA ARG A 30 -0.46 -15.73 2.79
C ARG A 30 -1.71 -15.55 3.65
N VAL A 31 -1.73 -14.52 4.50
CA VAL A 31 -2.89 -14.19 5.35
C VAL A 31 -3.79 -13.22 4.58
N VAL A 32 -3.18 -12.21 3.97
CA VAL A 32 -3.81 -11.25 3.07
C VAL A 32 -3.03 -11.23 1.75
N PRO A 33 -3.25 -12.21 0.85
CA PRO A 33 -2.67 -12.24 -0.48
C PRO A 33 -2.74 -10.91 -1.22
N ILE A 34 -1.61 -10.55 -1.83
CA ILE A 34 -1.44 -9.31 -2.61
C ILE A 34 -2.45 -9.19 -3.76
N ASP A 35 -2.96 -10.32 -4.25
CA ASP A 35 -3.94 -10.41 -5.34
C ASP A 35 -5.41 -10.48 -4.85
N GLY A 36 -5.65 -10.42 -3.54
CA GLY A 36 -6.99 -10.46 -2.97
C GLY A 36 -7.61 -11.87 -2.86
N SER A 37 -6.86 -12.93 -3.20
CA SER A 37 -7.37 -14.30 -3.36
C SER A 37 -7.82 -15.03 -2.08
N MET A 38 -7.75 -14.39 -0.92
CA MET A 38 -8.28 -14.96 0.32
C MET A 38 -9.81 -15.14 0.27
N SER A 39 -10.31 -15.99 1.17
CA SER A 39 -11.74 -16.24 1.30
C SER A 39 -12.53 -14.93 1.52
N ALA A 40 -13.62 -14.75 0.76
CA ALA A 40 -14.59 -13.69 1.02
C ALA A 40 -15.39 -13.95 2.32
N GLY A 41 -15.27 -15.14 2.93
CA GLY A 41 -15.85 -15.44 4.23
C GLY A 41 -15.32 -14.49 5.30
N GLY A 42 -16.22 -13.78 5.99
CA GLY A 42 -15.85 -12.74 6.96
C GLY A 42 -15.62 -11.35 6.34
N GLY A 43 -15.76 -11.21 5.01
CA GLY A 43 -15.73 -9.91 4.33
C GLY A 43 -14.34 -9.36 4.01
N TRP A 44 -13.28 -10.17 4.11
CA TRP A 44 -11.89 -9.70 3.94
C TRP A 44 -11.27 -10.00 2.58
N GLY A 45 -11.89 -10.86 1.78
CA GLY A 45 -11.38 -11.27 0.46
C GLY A 45 -12.06 -10.60 -0.73
N GLY A 46 -11.55 -10.89 -1.93
CA GLY A 46 -12.11 -10.43 -3.20
C GLY A 46 -11.72 -9.01 -3.59
N ALA A 47 -10.74 -8.42 -2.90
CA ALA A 47 -10.10 -7.19 -3.34
C ALA A 47 -9.39 -7.40 -4.68
N PRO A 48 -9.18 -6.37 -5.50
CA PRO A 48 -8.24 -6.47 -6.59
C PRO A 48 -6.80 -6.55 -6.07
N HIS A 49 -5.86 -6.78 -6.98
CA HIS A 49 -4.43 -6.74 -6.64
C HIS A 49 -4.04 -5.39 -6.02
N VAL A 50 -3.16 -5.40 -5.03
CA VAL A 50 -2.73 -4.19 -4.29
C VAL A 50 -2.22 -3.09 -5.23
N ASP A 51 -1.49 -3.43 -6.30
CA ASP A 51 -1.09 -2.45 -7.33
C ASP A 51 -2.30 -1.67 -7.91
N GLN A 52 -3.45 -2.32 -8.10
CA GLN A 52 -4.68 -1.67 -8.57
C GLN A 52 -5.33 -0.82 -7.48
N VAL A 53 -5.30 -1.26 -6.22
CA VAL A 53 -5.77 -0.45 -5.08
C VAL A 53 -4.96 0.84 -4.95
N VAL A 54 -3.63 0.74 -5.05
CA VAL A 54 -2.72 1.90 -5.00
C VAL A 54 -2.97 2.83 -6.18
N SER A 55 -3.15 2.29 -7.40
CA SER A 55 -3.50 3.08 -8.58
C SER A 55 -4.82 3.82 -8.40
N PHE A 56 -5.84 3.18 -7.84
CA PHE A 56 -7.12 3.81 -7.54
C PHE A 56 -6.95 5.05 -6.64
N TRP A 57 -6.17 4.95 -5.57
CA TRP A 57 -5.90 6.08 -4.68
C TRP A 57 -5.08 7.17 -5.35
N ALA A 58 -4.11 6.80 -6.21
CA ALA A 58 -3.32 7.76 -6.97
C ALA A 58 -4.18 8.55 -7.97
N ASP A 59 -5.12 7.87 -8.63
CA ASP A 59 -6.08 8.46 -9.55
C ASP A 59 -7.08 9.37 -8.82
N LEU A 60 -7.62 8.93 -7.68
CA LEU A 60 -8.51 9.72 -6.84
C LEU A 60 -7.82 11.01 -6.35
N ASN A 61 -6.53 10.92 -6.01
CA ASN A 61 -5.72 12.08 -5.66
C ASN A 61 -5.26 12.91 -6.86
N SER A 62 -5.53 12.47 -8.10
CA SER A 62 -5.06 13.13 -9.33
C SER A 62 -3.55 13.39 -9.33
N THR A 63 -2.77 12.43 -8.80
CA THR A 63 -1.30 12.53 -8.80
C THR A 63 -0.77 12.60 -10.23
N THR A 64 0.29 13.37 -10.44
CA THR A 64 0.85 13.63 -11.79
C THR A 64 2.27 13.14 -11.96
N THR A 65 2.92 12.69 -10.89
CA THR A 65 4.30 12.21 -10.90
C THR A 65 4.37 10.88 -10.17
N VAL A 66 5.12 9.94 -10.74
CA VAL A 66 5.37 8.64 -10.12
C VAL A 66 6.88 8.41 -10.08
N ASP A 67 7.41 8.31 -8.86
CA ASP A 67 8.81 7.96 -8.61
C ASP A 67 8.88 6.56 -8.01
N SER A 68 9.97 5.84 -8.27
CA SER A 68 10.24 4.55 -7.63
C SER A 68 11.69 4.44 -7.18
N VAL A 69 11.92 3.87 -6.01
CA VAL A 69 13.25 3.56 -5.48
C VAL A 69 13.29 2.12 -5.02
N PHE A 70 14.39 1.45 -5.35
CA PHE A 70 14.69 0.14 -4.78
C PHE A 70 15.47 0.34 -3.48
N LEU A 71 14.86 -0.02 -2.35
CA LEU A 71 15.50 -0.04 -1.05
C LEU A 71 15.99 -1.46 -0.80
N ALA A 72 17.31 -1.63 -0.94
CA ALA A 72 17.94 -2.93 -0.79
C ALA A 72 17.66 -3.53 0.60
N PRO A 73 17.49 -4.86 0.69
CA PRO A 73 17.62 -5.85 -0.38
C PRO A 73 16.33 -6.24 -1.10
N SER A 74 15.14 -5.84 -0.64
CA SER A 74 13.89 -6.43 -1.19
C SER A 74 12.71 -5.48 -1.38
N THR A 75 12.79 -4.22 -0.95
CA THR A 75 11.65 -3.29 -1.08
C THR A 75 11.74 -2.49 -2.37
N TYR A 76 10.65 -2.46 -3.15
CA TYR A 76 10.37 -1.41 -4.12
C TYR A 76 9.39 -0.41 -3.51
N ALA A 77 9.84 0.82 -3.28
CA ALA A 77 8.99 1.90 -2.82
C ALA A 77 8.57 2.78 -4.00
N PHE A 78 7.28 3.03 -4.14
CA PHE A 78 6.67 3.88 -5.16
C PHE A 78 6.02 5.10 -4.49
N TYR A 79 6.24 6.27 -5.06
CA TYR A 79 5.69 7.53 -4.59
C TYR A 79 4.91 8.20 -5.71
N TYR A 80 3.59 8.27 -5.56
CA TYR A 80 2.70 9.02 -6.43
C TYR A 80 2.51 10.40 -5.82
N ARG A 81 2.94 11.44 -6.53
CA ARG A 81 3.12 12.80 -6.00
C ARG A 81 2.34 13.84 -6.79
N ASN A 82 2.34 15.06 -6.25
CA ASN A 82 1.68 16.22 -6.85
C ASN A 82 0.18 15.96 -7.08
N GLY A 83 -0.47 15.35 -6.08
CA GLY A 83 -1.92 15.19 -6.04
C GLY A 83 -2.62 16.47 -5.56
N GLN A 84 -3.95 16.45 -5.60
CA GLN A 84 -4.78 17.52 -5.06
C GLN A 84 -4.46 17.74 -3.57
N ASN A 85 -4.40 19.00 -3.14
CA ASN A 85 -4.04 19.39 -1.77
C ASN A 85 -2.67 18.84 -1.31
N ASP A 86 -1.73 18.68 -2.23
CA ASP A 86 -0.39 18.10 -1.99
C ASP A 86 -0.43 16.64 -1.48
N ASN A 87 -1.58 15.96 -1.59
CA ASN A 87 -1.72 14.57 -1.20
C ASN A 87 -0.79 13.68 -2.03
N GLU A 88 -0.28 12.65 -1.37
CA GLU A 88 0.58 11.63 -1.99
C GLU A 88 0.08 10.23 -1.66
N VAL A 89 0.40 9.29 -2.55
CA VAL A 89 0.21 7.85 -2.31
C VAL A 89 1.57 7.17 -2.27
N TRP A 90 1.89 6.56 -1.14
CA TRP A 90 3.16 5.87 -0.90
C TRP A 90 2.88 4.37 -0.87
N TYR A 91 3.65 3.59 -1.64
CA TYR A 91 3.52 2.14 -1.66
C TYR A 91 4.86 1.45 -1.51
N HIS A 92 5.06 0.77 -0.38
CA HIS A 92 6.22 -0.08 -0.13
C HIS A 92 5.85 -1.53 -0.40
N ARG A 93 6.32 -2.06 -1.54
CA ARG A 93 6.17 -3.46 -1.92
C ARG A 93 7.43 -4.24 -1.55
N ILE A 94 7.33 -5.16 -0.62
CA ILE A 94 8.46 -5.93 -0.09
C ILE A 94 8.43 -7.32 -0.72
N ASN A 95 9.40 -7.61 -1.58
CA ASN A 95 9.55 -8.94 -2.18
C ASN A 95 10.01 -9.96 -1.12
N ASP A 96 9.64 -11.22 -1.32
CA ASP A 96 10.01 -12.34 -0.44
C ASP A 96 9.62 -12.15 1.04
N TRP A 97 8.57 -11.36 1.30
CA TRP A 97 8.12 -11.00 2.65
C TRP A 97 6.64 -11.35 2.88
N GLY A 98 6.33 -11.91 4.04
CA GLY A 98 4.99 -12.39 4.42
C GLY A 98 4.20 -11.41 5.29
N HIS A 99 3.24 -11.93 6.06
CA HIS A 99 2.36 -11.16 6.96
C HIS A 99 3.05 -10.71 8.26
N GLU A 100 4.17 -9.99 8.15
CA GLU A 100 5.03 -9.64 9.29
C GLU A 100 5.45 -8.17 9.28
N TRP A 101 5.53 -7.53 10.44
CA TRP A 101 5.96 -6.14 10.53
C TRP A 101 7.45 -5.99 10.19
N PRO A 102 7.84 -5.29 9.11
CA PRO A 102 9.25 -5.15 8.75
C PRO A 102 9.92 -4.13 9.67
N GLY A 103 10.86 -4.61 10.48
CA GLY A 103 11.66 -3.85 11.43
C GLY A 103 13.14 -3.76 11.05
N PRO A 104 13.96 -3.08 11.88
CA PRO A 104 15.38 -2.85 11.60
C PRO A 104 16.21 -4.12 11.41
N GLN A 105 15.85 -5.21 12.10
CA GLN A 105 16.60 -6.47 12.07
C GLN A 105 16.27 -7.34 10.86
N ASP A 106 15.12 -7.11 10.23
CA ASP A 106 14.61 -7.95 9.14
C ASP A 106 15.33 -7.68 7.81
N GLN A 107 16.04 -6.55 7.72
CA GLN A 107 16.84 -6.18 6.55
C GLN A 107 16.05 -6.29 5.25
N THR A 108 14.84 -5.74 5.19
CA THR A 108 13.99 -5.72 3.99
C THR A 108 14.21 -4.47 3.12
N GLY A 109 14.95 -3.50 3.66
CA GLY A 109 15.08 -2.15 3.10
C GLY A 109 13.99 -1.18 3.56
N THR A 110 12.96 -1.68 4.26
CA THR A 110 11.89 -0.87 4.86
C THR A 110 11.82 -1.10 6.35
N ILE A 111 11.84 -0.02 7.14
CA ILE A 111 11.48 -0.05 8.55
C ILE A 111 10.09 0.58 8.66
N ALA A 112 9.05 -0.24 8.83
CA ALA A 112 7.67 0.24 8.72
C ALA A 112 7.36 1.39 9.69
N SER A 113 7.89 1.33 10.92
CA SER A 113 7.66 2.39 11.91
C SER A 113 8.25 3.74 11.49
N GLU A 114 9.40 3.75 10.81
CA GLU A 114 10.02 4.98 10.31
C GLU A 114 9.23 5.54 9.13
N VAL A 115 8.87 4.70 8.16
CA VAL A 115 8.07 5.11 7.00
C VAL A 115 6.71 5.66 7.42
N ILE A 116 6.04 5.02 8.38
CA ILE A 116 4.78 5.49 8.95
C ILE A 116 4.97 6.86 9.60
N TRP A 117 6.01 7.02 10.41
CA TRP A 117 6.30 8.30 11.07
C TRP A 117 6.59 9.41 10.06
N GLU A 118 7.39 9.14 9.04
CA GLU A 118 7.71 10.09 7.96
C GLU A 118 6.45 10.53 7.22
N PHE A 119 5.57 9.59 6.88
CA PHE A 119 4.32 9.87 6.20
C PHE A 119 3.40 10.79 7.03
N PHE A 120 3.13 10.43 8.29
CA PHE A 120 2.27 11.23 9.19
C PHE A 120 2.94 12.51 9.71
N SER A 121 4.25 12.67 9.56
CA SER A 121 4.91 13.94 9.85
C SER A 121 4.71 14.97 8.74
N LYS A 122 4.31 14.52 7.54
CA LYS A 122 4.06 15.36 6.37
C LYS A 122 2.61 15.83 6.26
N PHE A 123 1.65 15.03 6.74
CA PHE A 123 0.20 15.24 6.61
C PHE A 123 -0.48 15.19 7.98
#